data_AF-I3YYY7-F1
#
_entry.id   AF-I3YYY7-F1
#
_cell.length_a   1.000
_cell.length_b   1.000
_cell.length_c   1.000
_cell.angle_alpha   90.00
_cell.angle_beta   90.00
_cell.angle_gamma   90.00
#
_symmetry.space_group_name_H-M   'P 1'
#
loop_
_entity.id
_entity.type
_entity.pdbx_description
1 polymer ?
#
loop_
_entity_poly.entity_id
_entity_poly.type
_entity_poly.pdbx_seq_one_letter_code
_entity_poly.pdbx_strand_id
1 'polypeptide(L)'
;MNFKKILLLLTFSVSIIFISCNKNDDGDSSRDLQVSLQHVADSVYTVFNDEWDIEKGGIHLYISGPAGTYQASSNISLKPPLQTHTLE
;
A
#
# COMPACT_ATOMS: atom_id res chain seq x y z
N MET A 1 13.29 -31.38 -22.87
CA MET A 1 12.39 -30.22 -22.77
C MET A 1 13.01 -29.07 -23.56
N ASN A 2 12.31 -28.52 -24.56
CA ASN A 2 12.92 -27.66 -25.58
C ASN A 2 12.88 -26.19 -25.12
N PHE A 3 14.03 -25.62 -24.73
CA PHE A 3 14.13 -24.29 -24.10
C PHE A 3 13.43 -23.16 -24.88
N LYS A 4 13.37 -23.27 -26.22
CA LYS A 4 12.64 -22.32 -27.08
C LYS A 4 11.13 -22.24 -26.77
N LYS A 5 10.52 -23.34 -26.32
CA LYS A 5 9.09 -23.37 -25.97
C LYS A 5 8.80 -22.73 -24.60
N ILE A 6 9.78 -22.74 -23.69
CA ILE A 6 9.65 -22.11 -22.35
C ILE A 6 9.70 -20.59 -22.49
N LEU A 7 10.59 -20.07 -23.34
CA LEU A 7 10.73 -18.64 -23.58
C LEU A 7 9.47 -18.02 -24.21
N LEU A 8 8.78 -18.77 -25.08
CA LEU A 8 7.56 -18.30 -25.76
C LEU A 8 6.33 -18.29 -24.84
N LEU A 9 6.33 -19.12 -23.79
CA LEU A 9 5.28 -19.14 -22.76
C LEU A 9 5.45 -17.96 -21.77
N LEU A 10 6.69 -17.56 -21.49
CA LEU A 10 7.03 -16.44 -20.60
C LEU A 10 6.73 -15.07 -21.20
N THR A 11 6.75 -14.91 -22.52
CA THR A 11 6.44 -13.62 -23.15
C THR A 11 4.94 -13.37 -23.32
N PHE A 12 4.10 -14.41 -23.31
CA PHE A 12 2.65 -14.27 -23.45
C PHE A 12 1.96 -13.87 -22.13
N SER A 13 2.57 -14.16 -20.98
CA SER A 13 2.02 -13.81 -19.66
C SER A 13 2.19 -12.34 -19.27
N VAL A 14 2.87 -11.53 -20.09
CA VAL A 14 3.09 -10.09 -19.87
C VAL A 14 2.16 -9.26 -20.78
N SER A 15 0.97 -9.77 -21.10
CA SER A 15 -0.12 -8.93 -21.61
C SER A 15 -0.80 -8.27 -20.42
N ILE A 16 -0.27 -7.11 -20.07
CA ILE A 16 -0.66 -6.28 -18.95
C ILE A 16 -2.10 -5.83 -19.16
N ILE A 17 -2.99 -6.29 -18.30
CA ILE A 17 -4.36 -5.78 -18.18
C ILE A 17 -4.26 -4.41 -17.51
N PHE A 18 -4.06 -3.36 -18.31
CA PHE A 18 -4.28 -1.97 -17.88
C PHE A 18 -5.79 -1.68 -17.91
N ILE A 19 -6.55 -2.25 -16.96
CA ILE A 19 -7.89 -1.73 -16.65
C ILE A 19 -7.69 -0.44 -15.86
N SER A 20 -7.61 0.68 -16.58
CA SER A 20 -7.74 2.01 -15.98
C SER A 20 -9.20 2.17 -15.56
N CYS A 21 -9.47 1.91 -14.29
CA CYS A 21 -10.77 2.13 -13.67
C CYS A 21 -10.89 3.65 -13.41
N ASN A 22 -11.38 4.41 -14.39
CA ASN A 22 -11.62 5.83 -14.24
C ASN A 22 -12.92 6.03 -13.44
N LYS A 23 -12.83 5.89 -12.12
CA LYS A 23 -13.93 6.17 -11.20
C LYS A 23 -13.85 7.66 -10.86
N ASN A 24 -14.89 8.40 -11.22
CA ASN A 24 -15.04 9.81 -10.91
C ASN A 24 -14.88 9.99 -9.39
N ASP A 25 -13.93 10.85 -9.03
CA ASP A 25 -13.46 11.05 -7.67
C ASP A 25 -14.35 12.09 -6.97
N ASP A 26 -15.48 11.64 -6.46
CA ASP A 26 -16.27 12.39 -5.48
C ASP A 26 -15.51 12.31 -4.14
N GLY A 27 -15.06 13.46 -3.62
CA GLY A 27 -14.07 13.62 -2.54
C GLY A 27 -14.34 12.96 -1.17
N ASP A 28 -15.28 12.03 -1.05
CA ASP A 28 -15.49 11.15 0.11
C ASP A 28 -14.62 9.87 0.02
N SER A 29 -14.22 9.47 -1.19
CA SER A 29 -13.45 8.23 -1.46
C SER A 29 -12.10 8.18 -0.74
N SER A 30 -11.41 9.32 -0.63
CA SER A 30 -10.06 9.42 -0.08
C SER A 30 -10.04 9.20 1.43
N ARG A 31 -11.09 9.66 2.13
CA ARG A 31 -11.30 9.44 3.55
C ARG A 31 -11.58 7.96 3.82
N ASP A 32 -12.40 7.34 2.98
CA ASP A 32 -12.71 5.90 3.07
C ASP A 32 -11.47 5.04 2.84
N LEU A 33 -10.62 5.39 1.86
CA LEU A 33 -9.35 4.69 1.62
C LEU A 33 -8.37 4.81 2.79
N GLN A 34 -8.23 6.01 3.36
CA GLN A 34 -7.33 6.23 4.50
C GLN A 34 -7.80 5.47 5.75
N VAL A 35 -9.12 5.44 6.01
CA VAL A 35 -9.71 4.67 7.12
C VAL A 35 -9.55 3.17 6.88
N SER A 36 -9.80 2.70 5.66
CA SER A 36 -9.60 1.30 5.29
C SER A 36 -8.14 0.87 5.47
N LEU A 37 -7.18 1.72 5.05
CA LEU A 37 -5.76 1.46 5.21
C LEU A 37 -5.35 1.37 6.70
N GLN A 38 -5.94 2.20 7.56
CA GLN A 38 -5.74 2.13 9.01
C GLN A 38 -6.24 0.80 9.57
N HIS A 39 -7.45 0.36 9.20
CA HIS A 39 -7.98 -0.94 9.63
C HIS A 39 -7.10 -2.11 9.19
N VAL A 40 -6.51 -2.05 7.99
CA VAL A 40 -5.55 -3.07 7.53
C VAL A 40 -4.29 -3.05 8.39
N ALA A 41 -3.72 -1.87 8.65
CA ALA A 41 -2.53 -1.75 9.51
C ALA A 41 -2.76 -2.33 10.90
N ASP A 42 -3.93 -2.05 11.50
CA ASP A 42 -4.30 -2.56 12.82
C ASP A 42 -4.53 -4.07 12.80
N SER A 43 -5.25 -4.58 11.80
CA SER A 43 -5.52 -6.02 11.69
C SER A 43 -4.23 -6.83 11.49
N VAL A 44 -3.32 -6.32 10.65
CA VAL A 44 -2.00 -6.94 10.45
C VAL A 44 -1.21 -6.91 11.75
N TYR A 45 -1.20 -5.78 12.46
CA TYR A 45 -0.50 -5.69 13.74
C TYR A 45 -1.04 -6.69 14.77
N THR A 46 -2.37 -6.84 14.90
CA THR A 46 -2.98 -7.83 15.81
C THR A 46 -2.50 -9.24 15.50
N VAL A 47 -2.59 -9.68 14.24
CA VAL A 47 -2.15 -11.03 13.85
C VAL A 47 -0.67 -11.24 14.13
N PHE A 48 0.17 -10.26 13.80
CA PHE A 48 1.61 -10.34 14.02
C PHE A 48 1.95 -10.37 15.51
N ASN A 49 1.25 -9.58 16.32
CA ASN A 49 1.43 -9.53 17.76
C ASN A 49 0.98 -10.83 18.44
N ASP A 50 -0.15 -11.40 18.01
CA ASP A 50 -0.68 -12.65 18.57
C ASP A 50 0.25 -13.85 18.32
N GLU A 51 0.94 -13.88 17.17
CA GLU A 51 1.86 -14.97 16.80
C GLU A 51 3.26 -14.80 17.41
N TRP A 52 3.77 -13.57 17.50
CA TRP A 52 5.18 -13.32 17.84
C TRP A 52 5.41 -12.51 19.13
N ASP A 53 4.35 -12.11 19.83
CA ASP A 53 4.40 -11.33 21.07
C ASP A 53 5.35 -10.12 20.97
N ILE A 54 5.00 -9.18 20.09
CA ILE A 54 5.88 -8.07 19.72
C ILE A 54 5.90 -7.04 20.86
N GLU A 55 6.90 -7.12 21.73
CA GLU A 55 7.10 -6.11 22.80
C GLU A 55 7.41 -4.71 22.25
N LYS A 56 8.15 -4.62 21.13
CA LYS A 56 8.60 -3.36 20.53
C LYS A 56 8.61 -3.45 19.01
N GLY A 57 7.68 -2.74 18.38
CA GLY A 57 7.57 -2.66 16.93
C GLY A 57 6.15 -2.35 16.51
N GLY A 58 5.93 -2.22 15.20
CA GLY A 58 4.59 -2.08 14.66
C GLY A 58 4.60 -2.09 13.14
N ILE A 59 3.43 -1.83 12.56
CA ILE A 59 3.20 -1.92 11.13
C ILE A 59 3.13 -0.51 10.56
N HIS A 60 3.84 -0.28 9.45
CA HIS A 60 3.69 0.91 8.62
C HIS A 60 3.25 0.49 7.23
N LEU A 61 2.15 1.06 6.74
CA LEU A 61 1.68 0.88 5.37
C LEU A 61 1.77 2.22 4.63
N TYR A 62 2.32 2.17 3.43
CA TYR A 62 2.47 3.32 2.55
C TYR A 62 1.98 2.91 1.15
N ILE A 63 1.03 3.68 0.63
CA ILE A 63 0.50 3.50 -0.72
C ILE A 63 0.63 4.83 -1.45
N SER A 64 1.28 4.80 -2.61
CA SER A 64 1.39 5.95 -3.50
C SER A 64 0.84 5.59 -4.87
N GLY A 65 0.04 6.49 -5.43
CA GLY A 65 -0.54 6.34 -6.76
C GLY A 65 -1.02 7.66 -7.34
N PRO A 66 -1.62 7.62 -8.54
CA PRO A 66 -2.12 8.83 -9.22
C PRO A 66 -3.15 9.61 -8.41
N ALA A 67 -3.92 8.93 -7.55
CA ALA A 67 -4.92 9.53 -6.67
C ALA A 67 -4.33 10.17 -5.39
N GLY A 68 -3.01 10.05 -5.17
CA GLY A 68 -2.33 10.62 -4.02
C GLY A 68 -1.54 9.59 -3.22
N THR A 69 -1.13 10.01 -2.02
CA THR A 69 -0.34 9.20 -1.11
C THR A 69 -1.12 8.99 0.19
N TYR A 70 -1.22 7.73 0.61
CA TYR A 70 -1.90 7.30 1.83
C TYR A 70 -0.91 6.57 2.71
N GLN A 71 -1.00 6.82 4.00
CA GLN A 71 -0.11 6.22 4.97
C GLN A 71 -0.88 5.85 6.23
N ALA A 72 -0.65 4.66 6.77
CA ALA A 72 -1.24 4.21 8.02
C ALA A 72 -0.18 3.52 8.86
N SER A 73 -0.38 3.56 10.16
CA SER A 73 0.53 2.92 11.11
C SER A 73 -0.22 2.37 12.30
N SER A 74 0.24 1.23 12.79
CA SER A 74 -0.26 0.60 14.01
C SER A 74 0.89 0.32 14.96
N ASN A 75 0.68 0.63 16.25
CA ASN A 75 1.66 0.54 17.33
C ASN A 75 2.98 1.33 17.16
N ILE A 76 3.05 2.21 16.16
CA ILE A 76 4.13 3.17 15.97
C ILE A 76 3.53 4.55 15.73
N SER A 77 4.15 5.57 16.34
CA SER A 77 3.82 6.95 16.01
C SER A 77 4.68 7.38 14.83
N LEU A 78 4.05 7.76 13.72
CA LEU A 78 4.76 8.36 12.60
C LEU A 78 5.31 9.70 13.07
N LYS A 79 6.63 9.91 12.90
CA LYS A 79 7.14 11.28 12.96
C LYS A 79 6.41 12.07 11.87
N PRO A 80 5.78 13.22 12.21
CA PRO A 80 5.15 14.03 11.19
C PRO A 80 6.19 14.34 10.09
N PRO A 81 5.78 14.34 8.80
CA PRO A 81 6.69 14.69 7.73
C PRO A 81 7.33 16.04 8.07
N LEU A 82 8.65 16.15 7.94
CA LEU A 82 9.36 17.40 8.14
C LEU A 82 8.70 18.42 7.22
N GLN A 83 7.99 19.40 7.78
CA GLN A 83 7.50 20.53 7.01
C GLN A 83 8.74 21.20 6.43
N THR A 84 8.99 20.97 5.15
CA THR A 84 10.01 21.69 4.43
C THR A 84 9.42 23.08 4.25
N HIS A 85 9.75 23.98 5.19
CA HIS A 85 9.48 25.39 5.02
C HIS A 85 10.12 25.80 3.70
N THR A 86 9.30 25.99 2.66
CA THR A 86 9.68 26.80 1.52
C THR A 86 9.96 28.18 2.08
N LEU A 87 11.23 28.51 2.24
CA LEU A 87 11.70 29.88 2.38
C LEU A 87 11.43 30.54 1.03
N GLU A 88 10.32 31.26 0.93
CA GLU A 88 10.23 32.46 0.08
C GLU A 88 10.61 33.68 0.90
#